data_AF-A0A257TQP5-F1
#
_entry.id   AF-A0A257TQP5-F1
#
_cell.length_a   1.000
_cell.length_b   1.000
_cell.length_c   1.000
_cell.angle_alpha   90.00
_cell.angle_beta   90.00
_cell.angle_gamma   90.00
#
_symmetry.space_group_name_H-M   'P 1'
#
loop_
_entity.id
_entity.type
_entity.pdbx_description
1 polymer ?
#
loop_
_entity_poly.entity_id
_entity_poly.type
_entity_poly.pdbx_seq_one_letter_code
_entity_poly.pdbx_strand_id
1 'polypeptide(L)'
;MSSFKELFDEYSSLVFNVALRMLQNKEDAEDVTQDTFLQAHVSIKNFRSESQLSTWLYRIAVNTSLNFQRKMKRARFLSPNFVSSEPEDAAEV
;
A
#
# COMPACT_ATOMS: atom_id res chain seq x y z
N MET A 1 -15.10 -21.32 8.34
CA MET A 1 -14.04 -20.57 7.62
C MET A 1 -14.43 -19.09 7.44
N SER A 2 -15.07 -18.44 8.43
CA SER A 2 -15.75 -17.15 8.21
C SER A 2 -15.00 -15.92 8.75
N SER A 3 -14.10 -16.09 9.73
CA SER A 3 -13.51 -14.97 10.48
C SER A 3 -12.60 -14.04 9.66
N PHE A 4 -11.87 -14.55 8.66
CA PHE A 4 -11.03 -13.68 7.82
C PHE A 4 -11.84 -12.90 6.77
N LYS A 5 -12.92 -13.50 6.27
CA LYS A 5 -13.83 -12.82 5.34
C LYS A 5 -14.53 -11.65 6.03
N GLU A 6 -14.99 -11.84 7.26
CA GLU A 6 -15.58 -10.77 8.08
C GLU A 6 -14.60 -9.62 8.30
N LEU A 7 -13.34 -9.93 8.61
CA LEU A 7 -12.27 -8.94 8.70
C LEU A 7 -12.06 -8.19 7.38
N PHE A 8 -12.06 -8.90 6.25
CA PHE A 8 -11.95 -8.26 4.94
C PHE A 8 -13.14 -7.34 4.65
N ASP A 9 -14.36 -7.83 4.85
CA ASP A 9 -15.59 -7.07 4.60
C ASP A 9 -15.64 -5.80 5.46
N GLU A 10 -15.18 -5.85 6.72
CA GLU A 10 -15.16 -4.71 7.64
C GLU A 10 -14.07 -3.67 7.30
N TYR A 11 -12.86 -4.11 6.96
CA TYR A 11 -11.70 -3.21 6.85
C TYR A 11 -11.24 -2.90 5.42
N SER A 12 -11.78 -3.58 4.41
CA SER A 12 -11.36 -3.40 3.00
C SER A 12 -11.48 -1.96 2.53
N SER A 13 -12.58 -1.28 2.88
CA SER A 13 -12.79 0.13 2.54
C SER A 13 -11.75 1.05 3.19
N LEU A 14 -11.35 0.78 4.44
CA LEU A 14 -10.31 1.56 5.12
C LEU A 14 -8.96 1.37 4.42
N VAL A 15 -8.57 0.12 4.17
CA VAL A 15 -7.29 -0.20 3.52
C VAL A 15 -7.22 0.37 2.11
N PHE A 16 -8.29 0.20 1.33
CA PHE A 16 -8.40 0.72 -0.02
C PHE A 16 -8.29 2.24 -0.06
N ASN A 17 -8.98 2.95 0.84
CA ASN A 17 -8.90 4.42 0.89
C ASN A 17 -7.49 4.92 1.28
N VAL A 18 -6.77 4.20 2.14
CA VAL A 18 -5.38 4.52 2.47
C VAL A 18 -4.48 4.32 1.25
N ALA A 19 -4.58 3.17 0.58
CA ALA A 19 -3.81 2.88 -0.62
C ALA A 19 -4.12 3.88 -1.74
N LEU A 20 -5.40 4.19 -1.99
CA LEU A 20 -5.83 5.14 -3.00
C LEU A 20 -5.26 6.55 -2.77
N ARG A 21 -5.25 7.02 -1.52
CA ARG A 21 -4.64 8.31 -1.17
C ARG A 21 -3.13 8.35 -1.41
N MET A 22 -2.45 7.22 -1.22
CA MET A 22 -0.99 7.14 -1.39
C MET A 22 -0.56 6.93 -2.84
N LEU A 23 -1.33 6.17 -3.61
CA LEU A 23 -0.97 5.74 -4.96
C LEU A 23 -1.61 6.59 -6.05
N GLN A 24 -2.75 7.23 -5.76
CA GLN A 24 -3.54 8.03 -6.71
C GLN A 24 -3.94 7.27 -7.99
N ASN A 25 -3.91 5.94 -7.93
CA ASN A 25 -4.33 5.03 -8.99
C ASN A 25 -5.24 3.96 -8.38
N LYS A 26 -6.40 3.72 -9.01
CA LYS A 26 -7.40 2.79 -8.50
C LYS A 26 -6.94 1.33 -8.57
N GLU A 27 -6.38 0.91 -9.70
CA GLU A 27 -5.93 -0.47 -9.93
C GLU A 27 -4.78 -0.81 -8.96
N ASP A 28 -3.80 0.09 -8.85
CA ASP A 28 -2.69 -0.07 -7.90
C ASP A 28 -3.19 -0.13 -6.44
N ALA A 29 -4.24 0.63 -6.11
CA ALA A 29 -4.84 0.61 -4.78
C ALA A 29 -5.61 -0.68 -4.50
N GLU A 30 -6.28 -1.28 -5.50
CA GLU A 30 -6.92 -2.59 -5.39
C GLU A 30 -5.86 -3.68 -5.14
N ASP A 31 -4.77 -3.67 -5.90
CA ASP A 31 -3.64 -4.59 -5.74
C ASP A 31 -3.00 -4.48 -4.35
N VAL A 32 -2.69 -3.25 -3.91
CA VAL A 32 -2.10 -3.01 -2.58
C VAL A 32 -3.07 -3.38 -1.46
N THR A 33 -4.38 -3.24 -1.67
CA THR A 33 -5.40 -3.70 -0.71
C THR A 33 -5.31 -5.21 -0.56
N GLN A 34 -5.26 -5.95 -1.66
CA GLN A 34 -5.14 -7.40 -1.64
C GLN A 34 -3.84 -7.84 -0.95
N ASP A 35 -2.70 -7.27 -1.33
CA ASP A 35 -1.39 -7.56 -0.72
C ASP A 35 -1.38 -7.28 0.78
N THR A 36 -2.06 -6.22 1.22
CA THR A 36 -2.19 -5.87 2.63
C THR A 36 -2.93 -6.94 3.42
N PHE A 37 -4.05 -7.45 2.90
CA PHE A 37 -4.79 -8.53 3.56
C PHE A 37 -4.03 -9.86 3.53
N LEU A 38 -3.28 -10.14 2.47
CA LEU A 38 -2.37 -11.31 2.43
C LEU A 38 -1.29 -11.21 3.51
N GLN A 39 -0.64 -10.05 3.65
CA GLN A 39 0.35 -9.83 4.72
C GLN A 39 -0.29 -9.89 6.11
N ALA A 40 -1.48 -9.31 6.28
CA ALA A 40 -2.23 -9.38 7.52
C ALA A 40 -2.55 -10.83 7.89
N HIS A 41 -3.01 -11.65 6.93
CA HIS A 41 -3.32 -13.06 7.15
C HIS A 41 -2.10 -13.85 7.66
N VAL A 42 -0.92 -13.63 7.07
CA VAL A 42 0.32 -14.29 7.50
C VAL A 42 0.79 -13.78 8.87
N SER A 43 0.58 -12.49 9.14
CA SER A 43 1.13 -11.82 10.33
C SER A 43 0.18 -11.79 11.52
N ILE A 44 -1.10 -12.19 11.36
CA ILE A 44 -2.14 -12.07 12.39
C ILE A 44 -1.79 -12.84 13.67
N LYS A 45 -1.04 -13.95 13.56
CA LYS A 45 -0.58 -14.73 14.72
C LYS A 45 0.37 -13.95 15.64
N ASN A 46 1.01 -12.90 15.11
CA ASN A 46 1.92 -12.03 15.84
C ASN A 46 1.24 -10.74 16.33
N PHE A 47 -0.05 -10.55 16.04
CA PHE A 47 -0.79 -9.40 16.52
C PHE A 47 -1.05 -9.52 18.03
N ARG A 48 -0.39 -8.66 18.81
CA ARG A 48 -0.43 -8.70 20.29
C ARG A 48 -1.61 -7.97 20.91
N SER A 49 -2.52 -7.44 20.09
CA SER A 49 -3.67 -6.63 20.54
C SER A 49 -3.32 -5.39 21.39
N GLU A 50 -2.08 -4.90 21.27
CA GLU A 50 -1.62 -3.66 21.92
C GLU A 50 -2.14 -2.38 21.22
N SER A 51 -2.85 -2.53 20.10
CA SER A 51 -3.50 -1.46 19.35
C SER A 51 -4.81 -1.99 18.74
N GLN A 52 -5.67 -1.10 18.26
CA GLN A 52 -6.85 -1.53 17.50
C GLN A 52 -6.43 -2.24 16.21
N LEU A 53 -7.22 -3.22 15.77
CA LEU A 53 -6.98 -3.94 14.53
C LEU A 53 -6.94 -2.99 13.31
N SER A 54 -7.81 -1.97 13.31
CA SER A 54 -7.82 -0.88 12.32
C SER A 54 -6.48 -0.15 12.24
N THR A 55 -5.88 0.19 13.38
CA THR A 55 -4.57 0.84 13.47
C THR A 55 -3.46 -0.06 12.94
N TRP A 56 -3.52 -1.35 13.26
CA TRP A 56 -2.55 -2.32 12.76
C TRP A 56 -2.65 -2.51 11.24
N LEU A 57 -3.87 -2.67 10.70
CA LEU A 57 -4.11 -2.76 9.26
C LEU A 57 -3.69 -1.49 8.52
N TYR A 58 -3.96 -0.30 9.09
CA TYR A 58 -3.49 0.97 8.55
C TYR A 58 -1.97 0.98 8.38
N ARG A 59 -1.21 0.51 9.39
CA ARG A 59 0.25 0.44 9.32
C ARG A 59 0.74 -0.52 8.23
N ILE A 60 0.09 -1.68 8.08
CA ILE A 60 0.41 -2.61 7.00
C ILE A 60 0.14 -1.95 5.65
N ALA A 61 -1.04 -1.35 5.46
CA ALA A 61 -1.43 -0.68 4.21
C ALA A 61 -0.45 0.42 3.79
N VAL A 62 -0.02 1.26 4.73
CA VAL A 62 0.99 2.30 4.49
C VAL A 62 2.33 1.68 4.04
N ASN A 63 2.79 0.64 4.74
CA ASN A 63 4.06 -0.01 4.40
C ASN A 63 4.00 -0.70 3.03
N THR A 64 2.89 -1.39 2.73
CA THR A 64 2.65 -2.03 1.44
C THR A 64 2.64 -0.99 0.32
N SER A 65 1.93 0.13 0.50
CA SER A 65 1.89 1.24 -0.46
C SER A 65 3.27 1.84 -0.73
N LEU A 66 4.06 2.10 0.32
CA LEU A 66 5.44 2.61 0.16
C LEU A 66 6.33 1.62 -0.59
N ASN A 67 6.19 0.33 -0.30
CA ASN A 67 6.95 -0.71 -1.00
C ASN A 67 6.54 -0.83 -2.47
N PHE A 68 5.24 -0.69 -2.77
CA PHE A 68 4.71 -0.66 -4.13
C PHE A 68 5.30 0.52 -4.92
N GLN A 69 5.26 1.75 -4.37
CA GLN A 69 5.86 2.93 -5.02
C GLN A 69 7.36 2.75 -5.28
N ARG A 70 8.11 2.16 -4.33
CA ARG A 70 9.53 1.84 -4.52
C ARG A 70 9.75 0.85 -5.67
N LYS A 71 8.91 -0.17 -5.79
CA LYS A 71 8.95 -1.15 -6.90
C LYS A 71 8.65 -0.47 -8.24
N MET A 72 7.60 0.34 -8.33
CA MET A 72 7.26 1.08 -9.55
C MET A 72 8.37 2.04 -9.98
N LYS A 73 8.93 2.80 -9.03
CA LYS A 73 10.04 3.72 -9.31
C LYS A 73 11.24 2.97 -9.89
N ARG A 74 11.60 1.81 -9.31
CA ARG A 74 12.66 0.93 -9.84
C ARG A 74 12.33 0.38 -11.23
N ALA A 75 11.11 -0.09 -11.45
CA ALA A 75 10.66 -0.60 -12.75
C ALA A 75 10.73 0.48 -13.84
N ARG A 76 10.35 1.72 -13.51
CA ARG A 76 10.46 2.88 -14.41
C ARG A 76 11.91 3.18 -14.76
N PHE A 77 12.84 3.17 -13.79
CA PHE A 77 14.27 3.38 -14.05
C PHE A 77 14.91 2.30 -14.92
N LEU A 78 14.44 1.06 -14.84
CA LEU A 78 14.94 -0.05 -15.63
C LEU A 78 14.33 -0.14 -17.04
N SER A 79 13.35 0.72 -17.36
CA SER A 79 12.74 0.73 -18.68
C SER A 79 13.71 1.26 -19.75
N PRO A 80 13.84 0.59 -20.92
CA PRO A 80 14.79 1.01 -21.97
C PRO A 80 14.60 2.44 -22.49
N ASN A 81 13.40 3.01 -22.32
CA ASN A 81 13.04 4.36 -22.74
C ASN A 81 13.06 5.39 -21.58
N PHE A 82 13.69 5.07 -20.45
CA PHE A 82 13.77 6.01 -19.33
C PHE A 82 14.68 7.19 -19.67
N VAL A 83 14.09 8.30 -20.13
CA VAL A 83 14.74 9.62 -20.14
C VAL A 83 14.56 10.23 -18.76
N SER A 84 15.65 10.45 -18.04
CA SER A 84 15.64 11.23 -16.81
C SER A 84 15.29 12.67 -17.13
N SER A 85 14.04 13.06 -16.93
CA SER A 85 13.71 14.48 -16.77
C SER A 85 14.29 14.92 -15.44
N GLU A 86 15.43 15.60 -15.46
CA GLU A 86 15.90 16.38 -14.31
C GLU A 86 14.79 17.35 -13.87
N PRO A 87 14.65 17.64 -12.57
CA PRO A 87 13.67 18.60 -12.09
C PRO A 87 13.99 19.99 -12.65
N GLU A 88 13.04 20.56 -13.38
CA GLU A 88 13.00 21.96 -13.81
C GLU A 88 12.64 22.86 -12.61
N ASP A 89 13.43 22.80 -11.53
CA ASP A 89 13.30 23.66 -10.34
C ASP A 89 14.71 24.01 -9.81
N ALA A 90 15.53 24.61 -10.67
CA ALA A 90 16.80 25.23 -10.31
C ALA A 90 16.83 26.74 -10.61
N ALA A 91 15.69 27.40 -10.71
CA ALA A 91 15.61 28.86 -10.78
C ALA A 91 14.29 29.38 -10.18
N GLU A 92 14.40 30.48 -9.42
CA GLU A 92 13.37 31.19 -8.62
C GLU A 92 13.12 30.54 -7.25
N VAL A 93 13.75 30.97 -6.14
CA VAL A 93 13.96 32.35 -5.64
C VAL A 93 15.32 32.52 -4.97
#